data_AF-A0A9D7SRD9-F1
#
_entry.id   AF-A0A9D7SRD9-F1
#
_cell.length_a   1.000
_cell.length_b   1.000
_cell.length_c   1.000
_cell.angle_alpha   90.00
_cell.angle_beta   90.00
_cell.angle_gamma   90.00
#
_symmetry.space_group_name_H-M   'P 1'
#
loop_
_entity.id
_entity.type
_entity.pdbx_description
1 polymer ?
#
loop_
_entity_poly.entity_id
_entity_poly.type
_entity_poly.pdbx_seq_one_letter_code
_entity_poly.pdbx_strand_id
1 'polypeptide(L)'
;MKTLEMKYLNLFALILSLFTGLVLSSCDKECNESNSLKDPVYFQYEARNYAWGFYHVGWYIDNKGNFDYYSLPEDLVEPDSSGYISKANLLANLTKADSIVYNISIHALQNQVELIDAVDEKKFSEIEHVGADIGIVNLYCYQWDKNRNLYKRFLLATGGDFIQYNLDPEARELTAWMIAIGDESGTFSWH
;
A
#
# COMPACT_ATOMS: atom_id res chain seq x y z
N MET A 1 -54.08 36.10 -44.78
CA MET A 1 -54.34 35.40 -43.51
C MET A 1 -53.67 34.03 -43.39
N LYS A 2 -53.61 33.20 -44.45
CA LYS A 2 -52.94 31.87 -44.42
C LYS A 2 -51.41 31.86 -44.24
N THR A 3 -50.73 32.96 -44.57
CA THR A 3 -49.25 33.05 -44.52
C THR A 3 -48.70 33.40 -43.14
N LEU A 4 -49.52 33.92 -42.23
CA LEU A 4 -49.11 34.23 -40.87
C LEU A 4 -49.06 32.94 -40.01
N GLU A 5 -50.08 32.08 -40.11
CA GLU A 5 -50.21 30.86 -39.31
C GLU A 5 -49.09 29.83 -39.57
N MET A 6 -48.61 29.68 -40.81
CA MET A 6 -47.50 28.79 -41.11
C MET A 6 -46.16 29.24 -40.50
N LYS A 7 -45.96 30.54 -40.26
CA LYS A 7 -44.72 31.05 -39.63
C LYS A 7 -44.68 30.70 -38.15
N TYR A 8 -45.83 30.75 -37.47
CA TYR A 8 -45.91 30.39 -36.05
C TYR A 8 -45.80 28.87 -35.83
N LEU A 9 -46.35 28.06 -36.73
CA LEU A 9 -46.22 26.59 -36.65
C LEU A 9 -44.76 26.13 -36.79
N ASN A 10 -44.01 26.74 -37.73
CA ASN A 10 -42.59 26.45 -37.92
C ASN A 10 -41.71 27.02 -36.81
N LEU A 11 -42.06 28.17 -36.23
CA LEU A 11 -41.33 28.75 -35.09
C LEU A 11 -41.56 27.94 -33.80
N PHE A 12 -42.76 27.42 -33.59
CA PHE A 12 -43.09 26.59 -32.44
C PHE A 12 -42.39 25.22 -32.49
N ALA A 13 -42.30 24.61 -33.68
CA ALA A 13 -41.54 23.37 -33.90
C ALA A 13 -40.02 23.57 -33.67
N LEU A 14 -39.49 24.74 -34.01
CA LEU A 14 -38.07 25.08 -33.81
C LEU A 14 -37.73 25.31 -32.33
N ILE A 15 -38.65 25.93 -31.56
CA ILE A 15 -38.48 26.14 -30.12
C ILE A 15 -38.62 24.82 -29.35
N LEU A 16 -39.55 23.95 -29.76
CA LEU A 16 -39.73 22.63 -29.15
C LEU A 16 -38.53 21.70 -29.42
N SER A 17 -37.92 21.79 -30.60
CA SER A 17 -36.67 21.09 -30.97
C SER A 17 -35.45 21.59 -30.19
N LEU A 18 -35.39 22.89 -29.87
CA LEU A 18 -34.32 23.46 -29.06
C LEU A 18 -34.42 23.08 -27.57
N PHE A 19 -35.64 22.83 -27.07
CA PHE A 19 -35.88 22.51 -25.66
C PHE A 19 -35.59 21.03 -25.32
N THR A 20 -35.73 20.11 -26.27
CA THR A 20 -35.39 18.68 -26.08
C THR A 20 -33.89 18.38 -26.08
N GLY A 21 -33.05 19.30 -26.58
CA GLY A 21 -31.59 19.14 -26.57
C GLY A 21 -30.91 19.46 -25.23
N LEU A 22 -31.63 20.07 -24.29
CA LEU A 22 -31.06 20.56 -23.01
C LEU A 22 -31.20 19.60 -21.83
N VAL A 23 -31.80 18.41 -22.02
CA VAL A 23 -32.13 17.49 -20.90
C VAL A 23 -31.24 16.23 -20.85
N LEU A 24 -30.23 16.09 -21.72
CA LEU A 24 -29.34 14.91 -21.75
C LEU A 24 -27.88 15.21 -21.39
N SER A 25 -27.65 16.20 -20.53
CA SER A 25 -26.35 16.40 -19.89
C SER A 25 -26.47 16.37 -18.37
N SER A 26 -27.16 15.36 -17.83
CA SER A 26 -26.75 14.82 -16.53
C SER A 26 -25.56 13.92 -16.79
N CYS A 27 -24.40 14.55 -16.97
CA CYS A 27 -23.15 13.86 -16.73
C CYS A 27 -23.12 13.67 -15.21
N ASP A 28 -23.60 12.51 -14.76
CA ASP A 28 -23.29 12.02 -13.43
C ASP A 28 -21.77 11.88 -13.43
N LYS A 29 -21.08 12.94 -13.02
CA LYS A 29 -19.76 12.81 -12.44
C LYS A 29 -20.02 11.99 -11.19
N GLU A 30 -19.91 10.67 -11.34
CA GLU A 30 -19.52 9.85 -10.21
C GLU A 30 -18.33 10.55 -9.58
N CYS A 31 -18.56 11.16 -8.42
CA CYS A 31 -17.51 11.60 -7.53
C CYS A 31 -16.86 10.34 -6.93
N ASN A 32 -16.26 9.51 -7.79
CA ASN A 32 -15.39 8.41 -7.41
C ASN A 32 -13.93 8.85 -7.62
N GLU A 33 -13.58 10.03 -7.14
CA GLU A 33 -12.19 10.36 -6.85
C GLU A 33 -12.00 10.34 -5.34
N SER A 34 -10.97 9.59 -4.90
CA SER A 34 -10.38 9.58 -3.55
C SER A 34 -10.66 8.36 -2.66
N ASN A 35 -10.49 7.14 -3.17
CA ASN A 35 -10.10 5.99 -2.33
C ASN A 35 -8.91 5.20 -2.91
N SER A 36 -8.18 5.77 -3.88
CA SER A 36 -7.02 5.10 -4.44
C SER A 36 -5.77 5.42 -3.62
N LEU A 37 -5.28 4.38 -2.95
CA LEU A 37 -3.93 4.32 -2.43
C LEU A 37 -2.94 4.51 -3.60
N LYS A 38 -1.95 5.41 -3.42
CA LYS A 38 -1.09 5.89 -4.52
C LYS A 38 0.32 5.32 -4.51
N ASP A 39 0.83 4.98 -3.33
CA ASP A 39 2.19 4.48 -3.18
C ASP A 39 2.28 3.01 -3.54
N PRO A 40 3.32 2.58 -4.27
CA PRO A 40 3.37 1.23 -4.84
C PRO A 40 3.38 0.13 -3.77
N VAL A 41 3.92 0.42 -2.58
CA VAL A 41 4.04 -0.49 -1.45
C VAL A 41 3.84 0.32 -0.17
N TYR A 42 3.08 -0.22 0.78
CA TYR A 42 2.90 0.38 2.11
C TYR A 42 3.59 -0.39 3.20
N PHE A 43 3.61 -1.73 3.10
CA PHE A 43 4.12 -2.61 4.14
C PHE A 43 4.99 -3.70 3.54
N GLN A 44 5.94 -4.20 4.33
CA GLN A 44 6.78 -5.32 3.96
C GLN A 44 7.06 -6.20 5.18
N TYR A 45 6.94 -7.50 4.98
CA TYR A 45 7.54 -8.53 5.83
C TYR A 45 8.76 -9.11 5.12
N GLU A 46 9.84 -9.31 5.86
CA GLU A 46 11.06 -9.93 5.38
C GLU A 46 11.58 -10.91 6.42
N ALA A 47 11.83 -12.16 6.03
CA ALA A 47 12.48 -13.16 6.86
C ALA A 47 13.73 -13.69 6.16
N ARG A 48 14.85 -13.73 6.89
CA ARG A 48 16.15 -14.13 6.35
C ARG A 48 16.93 -14.94 7.38
N ASN A 49 17.53 -16.04 6.95
CA ASN A 49 18.50 -16.78 7.75
C ASN A 49 19.64 -17.29 6.87
N TYR A 50 20.85 -17.28 7.43
CA TYR A 50 22.07 -17.79 6.79
C TYR A 50 22.53 -19.12 7.38
N ALA A 51 22.01 -19.52 8.54
CA ALA A 51 22.33 -20.76 9.20
C ALA A 51 21.55 -21.93 8.59
N TRP A 52 22.20 -23.10 8.49
CA TRP A 52 21.56 -24.37 8.11
C TRP A 52 20.86 -24.40 6.74
N GLY A 53 21.25 -23.49 5.84
CA GLY A 53 20.67 -23.32 4.51
C GLY A 53 20.09 -21.92 4.37
N PHE A 54 20.54 -21.17 3.36
CA PHE A 54 20.04 -19.82 3.14
C PHE A 54 18.56 -19.85 2.78
N TYR A 55 17.74 -19.10 3.51
CA TYR A 55 16.41 -18.73 3.07
C TYR A 55 16.24 -17.22 3.17
N HIS A 56 15.49 -16.68 2.23
CA HIS A 56 15.09 -15.29 2.20
C HIS A 56 13.71 -15.23 1.56
N VAL A 57 12.71 -14.95 2.37
CA VAL A 57 11.31 -14.88 1.94
C VAL A 57 10.69 -13.61 2.47
N GLY A 58 9.57 -13.22 1.88
CA GLY A 58 8.85 -12.07 2.37
C GLY A 58 7.64 -11.78 1.51
N TRP A 59 6.95 -10.70 1.87
CA TRP A 59 5.86 -10.18 1.06
C TRP A 59 5.81 -8.66 1.16
N TYR A 60 5.31 -8.04 0.10
CA TYR A 60 4.92 -6.64 0.09
C TYR A 60 3.39 -6.54 0.14
N ILE A 61 2.87 -5.47 0.75
CA ILE A 61 1.47 -5.08 0.59
C ILE A 61 1.42 -3.88 -0.34
N ASP A 62 0.91 -4.09 -1.56
CA ASP A 62 0.80 -3.07 -2.60
C ASP A 62 -0.43 -2.15 -2.41
N ASN A 63 -0.57 -1.13 -3.27
CA ASN A 63 -1.74 -0.25 -3.24
C ASN A 63 -3.08 -0.88 -3.67
N LYS A 64 -3.08 -2.14 -4.07
CA LYS A 64 -4.27 -2.90 -4.41
C LYS A 64 -4.64 -3.89 -3.28
N GLY A 65 -3.87 -3.90 -2.19
CA GLY A 65 -4.06 -4.82 -1.08
C GLY A 65 -3.53 -6.22 -1.36
N ASN A 66 -2.73 -6.43 -2.40
CA ASN A 66 -2.13 -7.73 -2.68
C ASN A 66 -0.99 -8.02 -1.71
N PHE A 67 -0.87 -9.28 -1.29
CA PHE A 67 0.34 -9.80 -0.68
C PHE A 67 1.23 -10.37 -1.77
N ASP A 68 2.13 -9.54 -2.27
CA ASP A 68 3.11 -9.90 -3.29
C ASP A 68 4.26 -10.66 -2.62
N TYR A 69 4.14 -11.98 -2.57
CA TYR A 69 5.11 -12.89 -1.95
C TYR A 69 6.31 -13.14 -2.85
N TYR A 70 7.49 -13.24 -2.23
CA TYR A 70 8.73 -13.60 -2.88
C TYR A 70 9.47 -14.68 -2.09
N SER A 71 10.14 -15.57 -2.82
CA SER A 71 11.06 -16.57 -2.25
C SER A 71 12.40 -16.54 -2.97
N LEU A 72 13.48 -16.49 -2.19
CA LEU A 72 14.87 -16.40 -2.64
C LEU A 72 15.05 -15.32 -3.73
N PRO A 73 14.67 -14.06 -3.46
CA PRO A 73 14.70 -13.04 -4.48
C PRO A 73 16.14 -12.67 -4.83
N GLU A 74 16.44 -12.58 -6.12
CA GLU A 74 17.72 -12.09 -6.60
C GLU A 74 17.72 -10.56 -6.72
N ASP A 75 18.79 -9.93 -6.23
CA ASP A 75 19.09 -8.51 -6.36
C ASP A 75 18.00 -7.57 -5.80
N LEU A 76 17.46 -7.85 -4.61
CA LEU A 76 16.66 -6.85 -3.89
C LEU A 76 17.54 -5.64 -3.56
N VAL A 77 17.05 -4.47 -3.95
CA VAL A 77 17.71 -3.20 -3.64
C VAL A 77 17.28 -2.77 -2.25
N GLU A 78 18.22 -2.75 -1.32
CA GLU A 78 17.98 -2.22 0.03
C GLU A 78 17.91 -0.68 0.02
N PRO A 79 17.20 -0.07 0.97
CA PRO A 79 17.34 1.35 1.25
C PRO A 79 18.78 1.74 1.57
N ASP A 80 19.09 3.02 1.38
CA ASP A 80 20.38 3.58 1.77
C ASP A 80 20.59 3.57 3.30
N SER A 81 21.78 3.97 3.74
CA SER A 81 22.12 4.07 5.18
C SER A 81 21.21 4.99 6.00
N SER A 82 20.44 5.87 5.35
CA SER A 82 19.45 6.73 6.01
C SER A 82 18.04 6.14 5.96
N GLY A 83 17.87 4.94 5.42
CA GLY A 83 16.60 4.22 5.31
C GLY A 83 15.75 4.63 4.09
N TYR A 84 16.33 5.28 3.09
CA TYR A 84 15.59 5.75 1.91
C TYR A 84 15.79 4.88 0.66
N ILE A 85 14.71 4.67 -0.09
CA ILE A 85 14.70 3.93 -1.36
C ILE A 85 13.95 4.73 -2.44
N SER A 86 14.42 4.66 -3.68
CA SER A 86 13.73 5.33 -4.79
C SER A 86 12.46 4.59 -5.18
N LYS A 87 11.48 5.32 -5.74
CA LYS A 87 10.25 4.70 -6.29
C LYS A 87 10.56 3.62 -7.32
N ALA A 88 11.56 3.86 -8.18
CA ALA A 88 11.97 2.91 -9.21
C ALA A 88 12.55 1.62 -8.61
N ASN A 89 13.38 1.73 -7.57
CA ASN A 89 13.95 0.57 -6.88
C ASN A 89 12.89 -0.20 -6.10
N LEU A 90 11.97 0.50 -5.42
CA LEU A 90 10.86 -0.15 -4.71
C LEU A 90 9.93 -0.91 -5.66
N LEU A 91 9.62 -0.32 -6.83
CA LEU A 91 8.90 -1.01 -7.89
C LEU A 91 9.70 -2.21 -8.45
N ALA A 92 11.01 -2.06 -8.66
CA ALA A 92 11.86 -3.15 -9.12
C ALA A 92 11.86 -4.32 -8.11
N ASN A 93 11.92 -4.03 -6.82
CA ASN A 93 11.79 -5.03 -5.75
C ASN A 93 10.43 -5.73 -5.80
N LEU A 94 9.34 -4.98 -5.99
CA LEU A 94 7.99 -5.54 -6.09
C LEU A 94 7.87 -6.54 -7.26
N THR A 95 8.55 -6.29 -8.40
CA THR A 95 8.56 -7.23 -9.53
C THR A 95 9.28 -8.55 -9.26
N LYS A 96 9.97 -8.68 -8.13
CA LYS A 96 10.60 -9.94 -7.69
C LYS A 96 9.61 -10.88 -6.99
N ALA A 97 8.40 -10.40 -6.68
CA ALA A 97 7.34 -11.26 -6.21
C ALA A 97 6.95 -12.28 -7.29
N ASP A 98 6.77 -13.53 -6.87
CA ASP A 98 6.44 -14.65 -7.74
C ASP A 98 4.95 -15.02 -7.68
N SER A 99 4.25 -14.54 -6.65
CA SER A 99 2.87 -14.92 -6.38
C SER A 99 2.13 -13.87 -5.55
N ILE A 100 0.81 -13.82 -5.73
CA ILE A 100 -0.10 -13.12 -4.83
C ILE A 100 -0.75 -14.17 -3.94
N VAL A 101 -0.48 -14.12 -2.64
CA VAL A 101 -0.86 -15.18 -1.68
C VAL A 101 -2.08 -14.82 -0.83
N TYR A 102 -2.43 -13.54 -0.78
CA TYR A 102 -3.56 -13.01 -0.02
C TYR A 102 -3.99 -11.66 -0.61
N ASN A 103 -5.21 -11.22 -0.29
CA ASN A 103 -5.70 -9.90 -0.68
C ASN A 103 -6.49 -9.27 0.47
N ILE A 104 -6.14 -8.04 0.83
CA ILE A 104 -6.86 -7.22 1.78
C ILE A 104 -7.81 -6.30 1.02
N SER A 105 -9.03 -6.12 1.55
CA SER A 105 -9.92 -5.09 1.02
C SER A 105 -9.27 -3.70 1.11
N ILE A 106 -9.42 -2.88 0.07
CA ILE A 106 -8.85 -1.52 0.04
C ILE A 106 -9.26 -0.70 1.26
N HIS A 107 -10.52 -0.81 1.70
CA HIS A 107 -11.01 -0.13 2.90
C HIS A 107 -10.22 -0.51 4.17
N ALA A 108 -9.97 -1.81 4.37
CA ALA A 108 -9.18 -2.26 5.52
C ALA A 108 -7.72 -1.80 5.41
N LEU A 109 -7.13 -1.81 4.21
CA LEU A 109 -5.78 -1.32 3.99
C LEU A 109 -5.67 0.19 4.26
N GLN A 110 -6.64 0.99 3.79
CA GLN A 110 -6.65 2.43 3.98
C GLN A 110 -6.58 2.82 5.46
N ASN A 111 -7.36 2.15 6.33
CA ASN A 111 -7.33 2.41 7.76
C ASN A 111 -5.92 2.25 8.38
N GLN A 112 -5.13 1.32 7.84
CA GLN A 112 -3.78 1.05 8.34
C GLN A 112 -2.77 2.03 7.74
N VAL A 113 -2.91 2.37 6.46
CA VAL A 113 -2.06 3.37 5.80
C VAL A 113 -2.14 4.73 6.50
N GLU A 114 -3.30 5.11 7.01
CA GLU A 114 -3.48 6.37 7.77
C GLU A 114 -2.61 6.46 9.04
N LEU A 115 -2.21 5.32 9.61
CA LEU A 115 -1.35 5.27 10.80
C LEU A 115 0.13 5.55 10.49
N ILE A 116 0.57 5.32 9.24
CA ILE A 116 2.00 5.41 8.87
C ILE A 116 2.57 6.79 9.15
N ASP A 117 1.81 7.86 8.87
CA ASP A 117 2.27 9.24 9.03
C ASP A 117 2.51 9.65 10.49
N ALA A 118 1.90 8.93 11.44
CA ALA A 118 2.01 9.19 12.87
C ALA A 118 3.14 8.41 13.54
N VAL A 119 3.73 7.42 12.87
CA VAL A 119 4.77 6.56 13.44
C VAL A 119 6.03 7.36 13.80
N ASP A 120 6.41 7.32 15.07
CA ASP A 120 7.72 7.83 15.52
C ASP A 120 8.80 6.74 15.38
N GLU A 121 9.72 6.92 14.42
CA GLU A 121 10.82 5.98 14.14
C GLU A 121 11.88 5.85 15.24
N LYS A 122 11.76 6.56 16.37
CA LYS A 122 12.79 6.59 17.41
C LYS A 122 12.39 5.90 18.70
N LYS A 123 11.12 5.50 18.84
CA LYS A 123 10.58 4.93 20.08
C LYS A 123 10.79 3.43 20.17
N PHE A 124 12.02 2.94 20.01
CA PHE A 124 12.26 1.50 20.12
C PHE A 124 12.43 1.05 21.58
N SER A 125 12.02 -0.20 21.83
CA SER A 125 12.46 -0.93 23.01
C SER A 125 13.97 -1.16 22.98
N GLU A 126 14.53 -1.53 24.14
CA GLU A 126 15.84 -2.17 24.17
C GLU A 126 15.81 -3.45 23.31
N ILE A 127 16.97 -3.80 22.76
CA ILE A 127 17.13 -5.04 22.00
C ILE A 127 17.28 -6.19 23.00
N GLU A 128 16.46 -7.22 22.84
CA GLU A 128 16.53 -8.45 23.61
C GLU A 128 17.17 -9.56 22.75
N HIS A 129 18.21 -10.20 23.27
CA HIS A 129 18.83 -11.36 22.62
C HIS A 129 18.12 -12.63 23.07
N VAL A 130 17.45 -13.33 22.15
CA VAL A 130 16.58 -14.45 22.49
C VAL A 130 17.07 -15.80 21.94
N GLY A 131 17.97 -15.79 20.97
CA GLY A 131 18.45 -17.02 20.36
C GLY A 131 19.72 -16.84 19.54
N ALA A 132 20.12 -17.93 18.88
CA ALA A 132 21.18 -17.93 17.88
C ALA A 132 20.74 -18.85 16.74
N ASP A 133 21.11 -18.50 15.51
CA ASP A 133 20.82 -19.24 14.28
C ASP A 133 19.32 -19.37 13.94
N ILE A 134 18.44 -18.59 14.58
CA ILE A 134 17.00 -18.51 14.25
C ILE A 134 16.80 -17.71 12.96
N GLY A 135 17.65 -16.70 12.76
CA GLY A 135 17.57 -15.75 11.66
C GLY A 135 17.00 -14.41 12.12
N ILE A 136 16.47 -13.65 11.17
CA ILE A 136 15.83 -12.36 11.42
C ILE A 136 14.50 -12.27 10.68
N VAL A 137 13.50 -11.72 11.35
CA VAL A 137 12.23 -11.32 10.78
C VAL A 137 12.07 -9.83 11.00
N ASN A 138 11.69 -9.09 9.96
CA ASN A 138 11.43 -7.67 10.04
C ASN A 138 10.06 -7.33 9.47
N LEU A 139 9.38 -6.41 10.15
CA LEU A 139 8.15 -5.78 9.68
C LEU A 139 8.44 -4.31 9.43
N TYR A 140 8.12 -3.83 8.23
CA TYR A 140 8.37 -2.46 7.81
C TYR A 140 7.09 -1.80 7.29
N CYS A 141 7.04 -0.47 7.41
CA CYS A 141 6.16 0.38 6.61
C CYS A 141 6.96 1.38 5.75
N TYR A 142 6.31 1.93 4.73
CA TYR A 142 6.89 2.89 3.80
C TYR A 142 6.13 4.20 3.79
N GLN A 143 6.86 5.30 3.85
CA GLN A 143 6.30 6.65 3.77
C GLN A 143 6.99 7.44 2.66
N TRP A 144 6.21 8.17 1.86
CA TRP A 144 6.73 9.04 0.82
C TRP A 144 7.28 10.36 1.40
N ASP A 145 8.59 10.60 1.24
CA ASP A 145 9.21 11.88 1.56
C ASP A 145 9.22 12.78 0.31
N LYS A 146 8.28 13.73 0.29
CA LYS A 146 8.11 14.70 -0.81
C LYS A 146 9.35 15.57 -1.04
N ASN A 147 10.13 15.86 0.00
CA ASN A 147 11.28 16.76 -0.11
C ASN A 147 12.46 16.05 -0.80
N ARG A 148 12.62 14.75 -0.52
CA ARG A 148 13.69 13.93 -1.10
C ARG A 148 13.27 13.23 -2.39
N ASN A 149 11.98 13.13 -2.67
CA ASN A 149 11.42 12.34 -3.76
C ASN A 149 11.83 10.85 -3.65
N LEU A 150 11.82 10.33 -2.41
CA LEU A 150 12.18 8.97 -2.03
C LEU A 150 11.18 8.42 -1.02
N TYR A 151 11.09 7.10 -0.90
CA TYR A 151 10.37 6.43 0.19
C TYR A 151 11.31 6.21 1.36
N LYS A 152 10.88 6.57 2.57
CA LYS A 152 11.52 6.15 3.81
C LYS A 152 10.94 4.80 4.22
N ARG A 153 11.80 3.81 4.52
CA ARG A 153 11.41 2.54 5.13
C ARG A 153 11.58 2.66 6.65
N PHE A 154 10.49 2.45 7.39
CA PHE A 154 10.49 2.44 8.85
C PHE A 154 10.41 1.01 9.37
N LEU A 155 11.26 0.68 10.33
CA LEU A 155 11.17 -0.57 11.07
C LEU A 155 10.04 -0.45 12.12
N LEU A 156 9.12 -1.41 12.09
CA LEU A 156 8.04 -1.52 13.07
C LEU A 156 8.44 -2.51 14.17
N ALA A 157 8.96 -3.67 13.78
CA ALA A 157 9.42 -4.69 14.71
C ALA A 157 10.43 -5.65 14.06
N THR A 158 11.29 -6.21 14.89
CA THR A 158 12.23 -7.28 14.57
C THR A 158 12.01 -8.48 15.49
N GLY A 159 12.07 -9.68 14.92
CA GLY A 159 12.13 -10.98 15.61
C GLY A 159 13.30 -11.82 15.13
N GLY A 160 13.50 -12.99 15.74
CA GLY A 160 14.53 -13.96 15.40
C GLY A 160 15.59 -14.06 16.49
N ASP A 161 16.87 -13.96 16.13
CA ASP A 161 17.96 -13.94 17.11
C ASP A 161 17.85 -12.78 18.10
N PHE A 162 17.23 -11.68 17.65
CA PHE A 162 16.95 -10.48 18.42
C PHE A 162 15.47 -10.13 18.35
N ILE A 163 14.96 -9.56 19.43
CA ILE A 163 13.62 -8.97 19.47
C ILE A 163 13.74 -7.48 19.76
N GLN A 164 13.03 -6.69 18.97
CA GLN A 164 12.88 -5.25 19.19
C GLN A 164 11.54 -4.78 18.64
N TYR A 165 10.87 -3.87 19.35
CA TYR A 165 9.60 -3.29 18.92
C TYR A 165 9.67 -1.77 18.90
N ASN A 166 9.04 -1.15 17.91
CA ASN A 166 8.66 0.24 18.03
C ASN A 166 7.47 0.36 19.01
N LEU A 167 7.68 1.12 20.08
CA LEU A 167 6.76 1.34 21.20
C LEU A 167 5.75 2.45 20.93
N ASP A 168 5.87 3.16 19.82
CA ASP A 168 4.87 4.12 19.37
C ASP A 168 3.50 3.43 19.18
N PRO A 169 2.38 4.00 19.67
CA PRO A 169 1.08 3.31 19.65
C PRO A 169 0.65 2.87 18.24
N GLU A 170 0.84 3.72 17.25
CA GLU A 170 0.52 3.50 15.85
C GLU A 170 1.41 2.40 15.26
N ALA A 171 2.71 2.40 15.59
CA ALA A 171 3.63 1.35 15.16
C ALA A 171 3.27 -0.02 15.77
N ARG A 172 2.80 -0.04 17.03
CA ARG A 172 2.33 -1.27 17.69
C ARG A 172 1.05 -1.80 17.06
N GLU A 173 0.12 -0.92 16.70
CA GLU A 173 -1.11 -1.29 16.00
C GLU A 173 -0.79 -1.89 14.63
N LEU A 174 0.06 -1.22 13.85
CA LEU A 174 0.53 -1.71 12.55
C LEU A 174 1.23 -3.06 12.68
N THR A 175 2.10 -3.22 13.68
CA THR A 175 2.79 -4.48 13.95
C THR A 175 1.80 -5.60 14.24
N ALA A 176 0.86 -5.38 15.17
CA ALA A 176 -0.14 -6.38 15.54
C ALA A 176 -1.04 -6.75 14.36
N TRP A 177 -1.43 -5.76 13.56
CA TRP A 177 -2.20 -5.98 12.35
C TRP A 177 -1.42 -6.82 11.32
N MET A 178 -0.16 -6.46 11.02
CA MET A 178 0.69 -7.19 10.07
C MET A 178 0.92 -8.65 10.48
N ILE A 179 1.11 -8.90 11.78
CA ILE A 179 1.20 -10.26 12.34
C ILE A 179 -0.10 -11.02 12.06
N ALA A 180 -1.25 -10.45 12.42
CA ALA A 180 -2.54 -11.11 12.27
C ALA A 180 -2.86 -11.48 10.82
N ILE A 181 -2.65 -10.56 9.87
CA ILE A 181 -2.91 -10.83 8.45
C ILE A 181 -1.88 -11.77 7.83
N GLY A 182 -0.64 -11.78 8.33
CA GLY A 182 0.38 -12.74 7.93
C GLY A 182 0.05 -14.16 8.40
N ASP A 183 -0.46 -14.30 9.62
CA ASP A 183 -0.94 -15.57 10.16
C ASP A 183 -2.13 -16.08 9.33
N GLU A 184 -3.08 -15.19 9.00
CA GLU A 184 -4.24 -15.50 8.14
C GLU A 184 -3.82 -15.96 6.74
N SER A 185 -2.78 -15.37 6.15
CA SER A 185 -2.28 -15.77 4.83
C SER A 185 -1.47 -17.07 4.86
N GLY A 186 -1.03 -17.54 6.03
CA GLY A 186 -0.20 -18.72 6.19
C GLY A 186 1.23 -18.55 5.65
N THR A 187 1.67 -17.31 5.44
CA THR A 187 3.00 -16.99 4.85
C THR A 187 3.93 -16.27 5.82
N PHE A 188 3.53 -16.19 7.09
CA PHE A 188 4.24 -15.49 8.14
C PHE A 188 4.70 -16.47 9.22
N SER A 189 5.86 -16.17 9.80
CA SER A 189 6.31 -16.83 11.01
C SER A 189 6.95 -15.79 11.93
N TRP A 190 6.41 -15.65 13.14
CA TRP A 190 7.06 -14.91 14.21
C TRP A 190 7.93 -15.86 15.00
N HIS A 191 9.21 -15.92 14.66
CA HIS A 191 10.25 -16.62 15.41
C HIS A 191 11.31 -15.61 15.78
#